data_AF-A0A3P8RML9-F1
#
_entry.id   AF-A0A3P8RML9-F1
#
_cell.length_a   1.000
_cell.length_b   1.000
_cell.length_c   1.000
_cell.angle_alpha   90.00
_cell.angle_beta   90.00
_cell.angle_gamma   90.00
#
_symmetry.space_group_name_H-M   'P 1'
#
loop_
_entity.id
_entity.type
_entity.pdbx_description
1 polymer ?
#
loop_
_entity_poly.entity_id
_entity_poly.type
_entity_poly.pdbx_seq_one_letter_code
_entity_poly.pdbx_strand_id
1 'polypeptide(L)'
;MSFFTRPFSPLGSSVQEQRDRWERKRSRTARELVQTEQRYCQQLELVTTFFVEILKAKGTLRRDTRESIFGSIKAIHSANSLLVHLENGYFGKGLDQFCSHLHLYNMYVDNIYNANKALGIQLKKNKAFRRFKKLQEARPEFNNHKLEELLQLPIHRIDYKHFLQDLAANTSPDNPEFEQLAAVTAVCEVSRRIQDNARCHENHLQLCRVQKLLKGRKTKVLATRWYIREGWLKIVPPKGSEAKPKMFFLFSDMLLEAKRCSPLHPNNGDKFAGQHAYPLQDCNVEKVFGHTRSQGGLLSLTFPKAKLLLMSSNQEDLNDWYQSLSSAVKLQSNQTVVHQRDELCRRPPHAATDD
;
A
#
# COMPACT_ATOMS: atom_id res chain seq x y z
N MET A 1 30.38 16.59 68.79
CA MET A 1 29.60 16.41 67.56
C MET A 1 30.20 17.27 66.46
N SER A 2 30.64 16.68 65.36
CA SER A 2 30.33 17.16 64.00
C SER A 2 31.00 16.21 62.99
N PHE A 3 30.24 15.20 62.58
CA PHE A 3 30.55 14.43 61.39
C PHE A 3 30.11 15.27 60.20
N PHE A 4 31.07 15.79 59.41
CA PHE A 4 30.75 16.36 58.11
C PHE A 4 30.41 15.21 57.15
N THR A 5 29.12 14.92 57.05
CA THR A 5 28.54 14.14 55.96
C THR A 5 28.76 14.89 54.65
N ARG A 6 29.59 14.33 53.76
CA ARG A 6 29.63 14.75 52.35
C ARG A 6 28.23 14.54 51.75
N PRO A 7 27.67 15.51 51.02
CA PRO A 7 26.45 15.28 50.27
C PRO A 7 26.78 14.32 49.12
N PHE A 8 26.13 13.15 49.13
CA PHE A 8 25.99 12.30 47.96
C PHE A 8 25.40 13.14 46.83
N SER A 9 26.23 13.48 45.85
CA SER A 9 25.72 13.96 44.56
C SER A 9 25.18 12.75 43.80
N PRO A 10 23.94 12.79 43.27
CA PRO A 10 23.49 11.76 42.36
C PRO A 10 24.39 11.85 41.11
N LEU A 11 25.12 10.76 40.85
CA LEU A 11 26.06 10.65 39.74
C LEU A 11 25.29 10.71 38.41
N GLY A 12 25.04 11.91 37.91
CA GLY A 12 24.70 12.12 36.51
C GLY A 12 25.91 11.67 35.69
N SER A 13 25.71 10.68 34.82
CA SER A 13 26.74 10.19 33.88
C SER A 13 27.53 11.35 33.28
N SER A 14 28.86 11.28 33.25
CA SER A 14 29.66 12.37 32.70
C SER A 14 29.28 12.61 31.23
N VAL A 15 29.39 13.86 30.75
CA VAL A 15 29.12 14.20 29.34
C VAL A 15 29.96 13.32 28.40
N GLN A 16 31.17 12.93 28.82
CA GLN A 16 32.03 12.01 28.09
C GLN A 16 31.45 10.59 27.98
N GLU A 17 30.96 10.03 29.10
CA GLU A 17 30.31 8.71 29.10
C GLU A 17 29.07 8.67 28.20
N GLN A 18 28.31 9.76 28.15
CA GLN A 18 27.15 9.90 27.26
C GLN A 18 27.57 9.91 25.78
N ARG A 19 28.61 10.69 25.44
CA ARG A 19 29.19 10.73 24.08
C ARG A 19 29.71 9.35 23.64
N ASP A 20 30.47 8.69 24.49
CA ASP A 20 31.00 7.35 24.22
C ASP A 20 29.87 6.33 24.00
N ARG A 21 28.75 6.49 24.72
CA ARG A 21 27.57 5.62 24.56
C ARG A 21 26.88 5.84 23.21
N TRP A 22 26.73 7.09 22.77
CA TRP A 22 26.16 7.41 21.45
C TRP A 22 27.05 6.93 20.31
N GLU A 23 28.37 7.13 20.42
CA GLU A 23 29.32 6.66 19.42
C GLU A 23 29.31 5.12 19.31
N ARG A 24 29.25 4.42 20.45
CA ARG A 24 29.08 2.95 20.47
C ARG A 24 27.78 2.50 19.82
N LYS A 25 26.68 3.25 19.96
CA LYS A 25 25.41 2.95 19.28
C LYS A 25 25.54 3.18 17.78
N ARG A 26 26.00 4.35 17.36
CA ARG A 26 26.25 4.71 15.95
C ARG A 26 27.11 3.66 15.25
N SER A 27 28.23 3.27 15.88
CA SER A 27 29.15 2.25 15.37
C SER A 27 28.50 0.87 15.19
N ARG A 28 27.58 0.47 16.07
CA ARG A 28 26.85 -0.81 15.91
C ARG A 28 25.88 -0.75 14.74
N THR A 29 25.06 0.29 14.67
CA THR A 29 24.10 0.52 13.59
C THR A 29 24.80 0.60 12.23
N ALA A 30 25.93 1.31 12.16
CA ALA A 30 26.78 1.42 10.97
C ALA A 30 27.28 0.05 10.49
N ARG A 31 27.82 -0.78 11.38
CA ARG A 31 28.29 -2.13 11.03
C ARG A 31 27.17 -3.03 10.55
N GLU A 32 26.01 -2.98 11.20
CA GLU A 32 24.85 -3.76 10.79
C GLU A 32 24.32 -3.32 9.42
N LEU A 33 24.30 -2.01 9.15
CA LEU A 33 23.93 -1.48 7.85
C LEU A 33 24.86 -2.01 6.74
N VAL A 34 26.17 -1.98 6.97
CA VAL A 34 27.17 -2.54 6.03
C VAL A 34 26.93 -4.03 5.79
N GLN A 35 26.83 -4.83 6.85
CA GLN A 35 26.67 -6.29 6.73
C GLN A 35 25.38 -6.66 5.98
N THR A 36 24.29 -5.96 6.27
CA THR A 36 23.01 -6.19 5.58
C THR A 36 23.05 -5.70 4.13
N GLU A 37 23.77 -4.61 3.82
CA GLU A 37 23.97 -4.13 2.44
C GLU A 37 24.80 -5.12 1.63
N GLN A 38 25.90 -5.64 2.20
CA GLN A 38 26.74 -6.67 1.55
C GLN A 38 25.90 -7.88 1.14
N ARG A 39 25.08 -8.39 2.07
CA ARG A 39 24.20 -9.53 1.80
C ARG A 39 23.18 -9.19 0.72
N TYR A 40 22.58 -8.01 0.76
CA TYR A 40 21.62 -7.56 -0.25
C TYR A 40 22.25 -7.47 -1.66
N CYS A 41 23.41 -6.82 -1.78
CA CYS A 41 24.16 -6.72 -3.04
C CYS A 41 24.51 -8.09 -3.59
N GLN A 42 25.02 -9.00 -2.75
CA GLN A 42 25.33 -10.37 -3.14
C GLN A 42 24.08 -11.11 -3.66
N GLN A 43 22.93 -10.98 -2.97
CA GLN A 43 21.70 -11.61 -3.43
C GLN A 43 21.20 -11.02 -4.77
N LEU A 44 21.30 -9.70 -4.96
CA LEU A 44 20.98 -9.06 -6.23
C LEU A 44 21.88 -9.53 -7.38
N GLU A 45 23.17 -9.69 -7.10
CA GLU A 45 24.14 -10.19 -8.07
C GLU A 45 23.80 -11.62 -8.51
N LEU A 46 23.47 -12.49 -7.55
CA LEU A 46 23.04 -13.86 -7.83
C LEU A 46 21.77 -13.88 -8.70
N VAL A 47 20.76 -13.06 -8.37
CA VAL A 47 19.54 -12.98 -9.17
C VAL A 47 19.84 -12.46 -10.59
N THR A 48 20.65 -11.41 -10.70
CA THR A 48 21.01 -10.83 -11.99
C THR A 48 21.78 -11.84 -12.85
N THR A 49 22.74 -12.55 -12.28
CA THR A 49 23.55 -13.53 -12.99
C THR A 49 22.72 -14.75 -13.38
N PHE A 50 22.13 -15.45 -12.41
CA PHE A 50 21.54 -16.76 -12.65
C PHE A 50 20.12 -16.71 -13.22
N PHE A 51 19.34 -15.66 -12.94
CA PHE A 51 17.97 -15.55 -13.43
C PHE A 51 17.80 -14.55 -14.58
N VAL A 52 18.62 -13.49 -14.67
CA VAL A 52 18.49 -12.52 -15.77
C VAL A 52 19.42 -12.88 -16.93
N GLU A 53 20.73 -12.98 -16.70
CA GLU A 53 21.71 -13.18 -17.77
C GLU A 53 21.69 -14.59 -18.34
N ILE A 54 21.71 -15.64 -17.51
CA ILE A 54 21.62 -17.02 -18.03
C ILE A 54 20.29 -17.26 -18.74
N LEU A 55 19.18 -16.69 -18.24
CA LEU A 55 17.88 -16.81 -18.89
C LEU A 55 17.86 -16.10 -20.25
N LYS A 56 18.51 -14.93 -20.35
CA LYS A 56 18.71 -14.21 -21.60
C LYS A 56 19.53 -15.04 -22.60
N ALA A 57 20.63 -15.63 -22.16
CA ALA A 57 21.47 -16.49 -23.00
C ALA A 57 20.73 -17.74 -23.49
N LYS A 58 19.90 -18.37 -22.64
CA LYS A 58 19.09 -19.54 -23.03
C LYS A 58 17.90 -19.23 -23.94
N GLY A 59 17.48 -17.96 -24.04
CA GLY A 59 16.34 -17.57 -24.88
C GLY A 59 14.99 -18.14 -24.44
N THR A 60 14.86 -18.63 -23.20
CA THR A 60 13.65 -19.33 -22.73
C THR A 60 12.43 -18.41 -22.61
N LEU A 61 12.65 -17.11 -22.43
CA LEU A 61 11.62 -16.06 -22.40
C LEU A 61 11.93 -14.98 -23.43
N ARG A 62 10.86 -14.43 -24.03
CA ARG A 62 10.93 -13.24 -24.88
C ARG A 62 11.44 -12.04 -24.07
N ARG A 63 12.12 -11.11 -24.74
CA ARG A 63 12.69 -9.90 -24.13
C ARG A 63 11.65 -9.16 -23.28
N ASP A 64 10.50 -8.83 -23.86
CA ASP A 64 9.48 -8.02 -23.18
C ASP A 64 8.90 -8.73 -21.94
N THR A 65 8.78 -10.06 -21.97
CA THR A 65 8.34 -10.84 -20.80
C THR A 65 9.41 -10.86 -19.72
N ARG A 66 10.69 -10.98 -20.10
CA ARG A 66 11.81 -10.92 -19.14
C ARG A 66 11.87 -9.54 -18.49
N GLU A 67 11.78 -8.46 -19.27
CA GLU A 67 11.73 -7.09 -18.76
C GLU A 67 10.52 -6.85 -17.87
N SER A 68 9.35 -7.41 -18.20
CA SER A 68 8.17 -7.34 -17.34
C SER A 68 8.34 -8.06 -15.99
N ILE A 69 9.04 -9.19 -15.93
CA ILE A 69 9.25 -9.98 -14.70
C ILE A 69 10.36 -9.39 -13.82
N PHE A 70 11.50 -9.07 -14.43
CA PHE A 70 12.69 -8.65 -13.67
C PHE A 70 12.77 -7.13 -13.50
N GLY A 71 11.98 -6.36 -14.27
CA GLY A 71 11.88 -4.91 -14.15
C GLY A 71 13.24 -4.23 -14.18
N SER A 72 13.41 -3.25 -13.29
CA SER A 72 14.65 -2.50 -13.10
C SER A 72 15.68 -3.21 -12.20
N ILE A 73 15.53 -4.50 -11.85
CA ILE A 73 16.45 -5.15 -10.88
C ILE A 73 17.93 -5.07 -11.29
N LYS A 74 18.19 -5.22 -12.60
CA LYS A 74 19.55 -5.10 -13.15
C LYS A 74 20.07 -3.66 -13.04
N ALA A 75 19.21 -2.67 -13.30
CA ALA A 75 19.57 -1.27 -13.18
C ALA A 75 19.85 -0.90 -11.71
N ILE A 76 19.04 -1.40 -10.77
CA ILE A 76 19.26 -1.25 -9.32
C ILE A 76 20.63 -1.83 -8.94
N HIS A 77 20.92 -3.06 -9.35
CA HIS A 77 22.21 -3.71 -9.07
C HIS A 77 23.39 -2.91 -9.63
N SER A 78 23.31 -2.46 -10.89
CA SER A 78 24.40 -1.69 -11.52
C SER A 78 24.59 -0.29 -10.95
N ALA A 79 23.51 0.34 -10.45
CA ALA A 79 23.55 1.68 -9.88
C ALA A 79 23.95 1.69 -8.39
N ASN A 80 23.95 0.53 -7.72
CA ASN A 80 24.19 0.47 -6.29
C ASN A 80 25.67 0.66 -5.94
N SER A 81 26.07 1.92 -5.77
CA SER A 81 27.38 2.32 -5.24
C SER A 81 27.40 2.51 -3.71
N LEU A 82 26.25 2.33 -3.05
CA LEU A 82 26.10 2.59 -1.61
C LEU A 82 27.07 1.74 -0.80
N LEU A 83 27.17 0.44 -1.10
CA LEU A 83 28.02 -0.48 -0.37
C LEU A 83 29.49 -0.01 -0.29
N VAL A 84 30.05 0.44 -1.41
CA VAL A 84 31.44 0.92 -1.47
C VAL A 84 31.64 2.12 -0.54
N HIS A 85 30.68 3.03 -0.46
CA HIS A 85 30.77 4.18 0.45
C HIS A 85 30.65 3.76 1.91
N LEU A 86 29.72 2.84 2.22
CA LEU A 86 29.51 2.34 3.57
C LEU A 86 30.74 1.58 4.12
N GLU A 87 31.39 0.76 3.29
CA GLU A 87 32.62 0.02 3.67
C GLU A 87 33.79 0.96 3.96
N ASN A 88 33.86 2.10 3.26
CA ASN A 88 34.87 3.15 3.49
C ASN A 88 34.48 4.14 4.60
N GLY A 89 33.32 3.97 5.24
CA GLY A 89 32.86 4.83 6.33
C GLY A 89 32.24 6.17 5.91
N TYR A 90 31.97 6.37 4.61
CA TYR A 90 31.36 7.59 4.07
C TYR A 90 29.83 7.46 3.96
N PHE A 91 29.15 7.41 5.11
CA PHE A 91 27.71 7.13 5.16
C PHE A 91 26.88 8.22 4.50
N GLY A 92 27.16 9.49 4.79
CA GLY A 92 26.39 10.62 4.26
C GLY A 92 26.45 10.68 2.74
N LYS A 93 27.67 10.64 2.18
CA LYS A 93 27.89 10.65 0.72
C LYS A 93 27.29 9.42 0.03
N GLY A 94 27.42 8.25 0.64
CA GLY A 94 26.82 7.02 0.10
C GLY A 94 25.30 7.11 0.00
N LEU A 95 24.65 7.60 1.05
CA LEU A 95 23.20 7.78 1.10
C LEU A 95 22.71 8.85 0.12
N ASP A 96 23.42 9.96 0.00
CA ASP A 96 23.10 11.00 -0.99
C ASP A 96 23.15 10.44 -2.44
N GLN A 97 24.22 9.71 -2.77
CA GLN A 97 24.31 9.07 -4.08
C GLN A 97 23.23 7.99 -4.26
N PHE A 98 22.90 7.23 -3.23
CA PHE A 98 21.79 6.28 -3.27
C PHE A 98 20.45 6.99 -3.56
N CYS A 99 20.21 8.14 -2.93
CA CYS A 99 19.01 8.95 -3.16
C CYS A 99 18.84 9.38 -4.62
N SER A 100 19.94 9.69 -5.33
CA SER A 100 19.89 10.03 -6.76
C SER A 100 19.37 8.87 -7.65
N HIS A 101 19.46 7.63 -7.17
CA HIS A 101 19.01 6.42 -7.86
C HIS A 101 17.67 5.86 -7.36
N LEU A 102 17.00 6.51 -6.40
CA LEU A 102 15.72 6.02 -5.85
C LEU A 102 14.61 5.90 -6.90
N HIS A 103 14.68 6.64 -8.00
CA HIS A 103 13.76 6.50 -9.13
C HIS A 103 13.73 5.05 -9.68
N LEU A 104 14.85 4.31 -9.66
CA LEU A 104 14.91 2.91 -10.08
C LEU A 104 14.10 1.99 -9.17
N TYR A 105 14.10 2.27 -7.87
CA TYR A 105 13.27 1.58 -6.88
C TYR A 105 11.79 1.94 -7.05
N ASN A 106 11.45 3.20 -7.30
CA ASN A 106 10.08 3.60 -7.61
C ASN A 106 9.53 2.84 -8.82
N MET A 107 10.30 2.76 -9.91
CA MET A 107 9.94 1.95 -11.09
C MET A 107 9.75 0.47 -10.76
N TYR A 108 10.60 -0.08 -9.88
CA TYR A 108 10.51 -1.47 -9.45
C TYR A 108 9.23 -1.74 -8.65
N VAL A 109 8.97 -0.88 -7.66
CA VAL A 109 7.83 -0.93 -6.75
C VAL A 109 6.51 -0.79 -7.52
N ASP A 110 6.47 0.03 -8.56
CA ASP A 110 5.29 0.18 -9.43
C ASP A 110 5.02 -1.06 -10.29
N ASN A 111 6.07 -1.81 -10.64
CA ASN A 111 5.94 -2.97 -11.52
C ASN A 111 5.75 -4.30 -10.78
N ILE A 112 6.06 -4.41 -9.48
CA ILE A 112 6.17 -5.72 -8.81
C ILE A 112 4.94 -6.62 -8.93
N TYR A 113 3.73 -6.05 -8.84
CA TYR A 113 2.49 -6.83 -8.97
C TYR A 113 2.27 -7.32 -10.40
N ASN A 114 2.63 -6.51 -11.40
CA ASN A 114 2.60 -6.91 -12.80
C ASN A 114 3.68 -7.98 -13.08
N ALA A 115 4.87 -7.82 -12.52
CA ALA A 115 5.95 -8.80 -12.58
C ALA A 115 5.52 -10.16 -12.01
N ASN A 116 4.94 -10.18 -10.81
CA ASN A 116 4.42 -11.39 -10.17
C ASN A 116 3.31 -12.05 -10.99
N LYS A 117 2.41 -11.26 -11.59
CA LYS A 117 1.37 -11.77 -12.50
C LYS A 117 1.99 -12.38 -13.77
N ALA A 118 2.94 -11.70 -14.40
CA ALA A 118 3.64 -12.19 -15.59
C ALA A 118 4.42 -13.48 -15.28
N LEU A 119 5.12 -13.52 -14.15
CA LEU A 119 5.81 -14.69 -13.63
C LEU A 119 4.84 -15.86 -13.47
N GLY A 120 3.71 -15.66 -12.79
CA GLY A 120 2.69 -16.68 -12.61
C GLY A 120 2.11 -17.22 -13.93
N ILE A 121 1.93 -16.34 -14.93
CA ILE A 121 1.49 -16.76 -16.28
C ILE A 121 2.55 -17.62 -16.96
N GLN A 122 3.82 -17.21 -16.92
CA GLN A 122 4.92 -17.98 -17.52
C GLN A 122 5.11 -19.31 -16.82
N LEU A 123 4.98 -19.35 -15.49
CA LEU A 123 5.03 -20.60 -14.75
C LEU A 123 3.87 -21.52 -15.09
N LYS A 124 2.70 -21.04 -15.51
CA LYS A 124 1.60 -21.91 -15.97
C LYS A 124 1.80 -22.38 -17.40
N LYS A 125 2.23 -21.50 -18.30
CA LYS A 125 2.26 -21.75 -19.76
C LYS A 125 3.58 -22.34 -20.27
N ASN A 126 4.72 -22.02 -19.66
CA ASN A 126 6.05 -22.31 -20.21
C ASN A 126 6.77 -23.40 -19.38
N LYS A 127 6.72 -24.65 -19.87
CA LYS A 127 7.38 -25.80 -19.22
C LYS A 127 8.90 -25.65 -19.15
N ALA A 128 9.53 -25.09 -20.19
CA ALA A 128 10.97 -24.87 -20.23
C ALA A 128 11.41 -23.86 -19.15
N PHE A 129 10.66 -22.76 -19.01
CA PHE A 129 10.90 -21.77 -17.96
C PHE A 129 10.69 -22.33 -16.56
N ARG A 130 9.64 -23.14 -16.33
CA ARG A 130 9.46 -23.86 -15.05
C ARG A 130 10.67 -24.73 -14.69
N ARG A 131 11.18 -25.51 -15.65
CA ARG A 131 12.36 -26.36 -15.45
C ARG A 131 13.59 -25.51 -15.17
N PHE A 132 13.77 -24.41 -15.90
CA PHE A 132 14.85 -23.46 -15.67
C PHE A 132 14.80 -22.89 -14.24
N LYS A 133 13.65 -22.36 -13.81
CA LYS A 133 13.47 -21.82 -12.45
C LYS A 133 13.84 -22.85 -11.41
N LYS A 134 13.29 -24.07 -11.50
CA LYS A 134 13.59 -25.16 -10.56
C LYS A 134 15.07 -25.49 -10.49
N LEU A 135 15.78 -25.46 -11.63
CA LEU A 135 17.22 -25.72 -11.68
C LEU A 135 18.03 -24.60 -11.00
N GLN A 136 17.67 -23.33 -11.23
CA GLN A 136 18.37 -22.21 -10.58
C GLN A 136 18.10 -22.20 -9.08
N GLU A 137 16.85 -22.39 -8.65
CA GLU A 137 16.48 -22.42 -7.21
C GLU A 137 17.12 -23.58 -6.42
N ALA A 138 17.55 -24.65 -7.10
CA ALA A 138 18.21 -25.79 -6.47
C ALA A 138 19.70 -25.53 -6.17
N ARG A 139 20.24 -24.39 -6.59
CA ARG A 139 21.63 -24.02 -6.34
C ARG A 139 21.85 -23.65 -4.86
N PRO A 140 22.97 -24.07 -4.25
CA PRO A 140 23.25 -23.80 -2.84
C PRO A 140 23.31 -22.29 -2.54
N GLU A 141 23.76 -21.47 -3.49
CA GLU A 141 23.86 -20.01 -3.36
C GLU A 141 22.50 -19.34 -3.06
N PHE A 142 21.39 -19.96 -3.46
CA PHE A 142 20.05 -19.44 -3.18
C PHE A 142 19.46 -19.92 -1.85
N ASN A 143 20.09 -20.84 -1.12
CA ASN A 143 19.62 -21.29 0.20
C ASN A 143 18.11 -21.63 0.22
N ASN A 144 17.61 -22.36 -0.78
CA ASN A 144 16.19 -22.73 -0.98
C ASN A 144 15.19 -21.57 -1.23
N HIS A 145 15.65 -20.33 -1.35
CA HIS A 145 14.78 -19.19 -1.65
C HIS A 145 14.14 -19.34 -3.03
N LYS A 146 12.87 -18.96 -3.12
CA LYS A 146 12.12 -18.98 -4.37
C LYS A 146 12.32 -17.69 -5.14
N LEU A 147 12.22 -17.74 -6.47
CA LEU A 147 12.33 -16.55 -7.31
C LEU A 147 11.32 -15.47 -6.88
N GLU A 148 10.11 -15.87 -6.49
CA GLU A 148 9.07 -14.97 -5.98
C GLU A 148 9.55 -14.17 -4.76
N GLU A 149 10.28 -14.79 -3.84
CA GLU A 149 10.87 -14.16 -2.64
C GLU A 149 12.06 -13.27 -3.01
N LEU A 150 12.92 -13.75 -3.92
CA LEU A 150 14.08 -13.01 -4.41
C LEU A 150 13.68 -11.73 -5.14
N LEU A 151 12.55 -11.72 -5.84
CA LEU A 151 12.01 -10.51 -6.47
C LEU A 151 11.46 -9.50 -5.44
N GLN A 152 11.26 -9.88 -4.17
CA GLN A 152 10.90 -8.92 -3.13
C GLN A 152 12.11 -8.20 -2.50
N LEU A 153 13.35 -8.65 -2.81
CA LEU A 153 14.57 -8.09 -2.19
C LEU A 153 14.66 -6.56 -2.27
N PRO A 154 14.45 -5.90 -3.44
CA PRO A 154 14.53 -4.44 -3.50
C PRO A 154 13.46 -3.73 -2.67
N ILE A 155 12.27 -4.31 -2.54
CA ILE A 155 11.17 -3.75 -1.75
C ILE A 155 11.49 -3.83 -0.27
N HIS A 156 11.97 -4.99 0.20
CA HIS A 156 12.39 -5.16 1.58
C HIS A 156 13.59 -4.29 1.93
N ARG A 157 14.51 -4.05 0.98
CA ARG A 157 15.70 -3.24 1.25
C ARG A 157 15.39 -1.77 1.52
N ILE A 158 14.33 -1.22 0.93
CA ILE A 158 13.91 0.17 1.14
C ILE A 158 13.53 0.48 2.60
N ASP A 159 13.34 -0.53 3.46
CA ASP A 159 13.16 -0.32 4.90
C ASP A 159 14.46 0.04 5.64
N TYR A 160 15.14 1.10 5.17
CA TYR A 160 16.29 1.71 5.86
C TYR A 160 15.86 2.57 7.06
N LYS A 161 14.56 2.72 7.30
CA LYS A 161 14.02 3.68 8.27
C LYS A 161 14.68 3.55 9.64
N HIS A 162 14.79 2.34 10.16
CA HIS A 162 15.39 2.09 11.47
C HIS A 162 16.89 2.44 11.48
N PHE A 163 17.67 2.02 10.47
CA PHE A 163 19.09 2.38 10.35
C PHE A 163 19.29 3.89 10.31
N LEU A 164 18.52 4.59 9.49
CA LEU A 164 18.68 6.03 9.30
C LEU A 164 18.22 6.82 10.52
N GLN A 165 17.14 6.41 11.18
CA GLN A 165 16.69 7.01 12.44
C GLN A 165 17.71 6.83 13.55
N ASP A 166 18.28 5.63 13.69
CA ASP A 166 19.30 5.36 14.70
C ASP A 166 20.60 6.10 14.40
N LEU A 167 21.02 6.18 13.13
CA LEU A 167 22.19 6.98 12.74
C LEU A 167 21.97 8.46 13.03
N ALA A 168 20.82 9.03 12.66
CA ALA A 168 20.47 10.42 12.93
C ALA A 168 20.41 10.73 14.43
N ALA A 169 19.78 9.87 15.23
CA ALA A 169 19.64 10.06 16.67
C ALA A 169 20.97 9.98 17.44
N ASN A 170 22.01 9.36 16.86
CA ASN A 170 23.33 9.21 17.49
C ASN A 170 24.44 9.96 16.73
N THR A 171 24.10 10.87 15.80
CA THR A 171 25.07 11.72 15.09
C THR A 171 24.94 13.16 15.60
N SER A 172 26.06 13.80 15.93
CA SER A 172 26.06 15.21 16.36
C SER A 172 25.56 16.13 15.25
N PRO A 173 24.76 17.17 15.53
CA PRO A 173 24.40 18.19 14.54
C PRO A 173 25.61 18.90 13.90
N ASP A 174 26.74 18.98 14.63
CA ASP A 174 27.99 19.56 14.12
C ASP A 174 28.75 18.62 13.17
N ASN A 175 28.27 17.39 12.97
CA ASN A 175 28.89 16.44 12.06
C ASN A 175 28.59 16.85 10.60
N PRO A 176 29.60 16.94 9.72
CA PRO A 176 29.40 17.32 8.32
C PRO A 176 28.55 16.34 7.52
N GLU A 177 28.30 15.13 8.03
CA GLU A 177 27.40 14.13 7.45
C GLU A 177 25.94 14.24 7.94
N PHE A 178 25.65 15.11 8.92
CA PHE A 178 24.33 15.21 9.53
C PHE A 178 23.26 15.69 8.55
N GLU A 179 23.60 16.64 7.67
CA GLU A 179 22.68 17.14 6.64
C GLU A 179 22.31 16.06 5.62
N GLN A 180 23.24 15.17 5.29
CA GLN A 180 23.04 14.08 4.33
C GLN A 180 22.19 12.94 4.93
N LEU A 181 21.93 12.95 6.24
CA LEU A 181 20.92 12.08 6.88
C LEU A 181 19.49 12.55 6.57
N ALA A 182 19.28 13.71 5.92
CA ALA A 182 18.00 14.09 5.32
C ALA A 182 17.53 13.11 4.23
N ALA A 183 18.41 12.22 3.76
CA ALA A 183 18.08 11.04 2.94
C ALA A 183 16.93 10.19 3.52
N VAL A 184 16.70 10.23 4.84
CA VAL A 184 15.54 9.61 5.51
C VAL A 184 14.24 9.95 4.80
N THR A 185 14.03 11.23 4.44
CA THR A 185 12.77 11.70 3.86
C THR A 185 12.54 11.05 2.50
N ALA A 186 13.56 11.05 1.63
CA ALA A 186 13.47 10.45 0.30
C ALA A 186 13.21 8.94 0.36
N VAL A 187 13.86 8.22 1.28
CA VAL A 187 13.60 6.79 1.49
C VAL A 187 12.18 6.56 2.03
N CYS A 188 11.72 7.38 2.98
CA CYS A 188 10.36 7.29 3.52
C CYS A 188 9.29 7.48 2.44
N GLU A 189 9.54 8.32 1.44
CA GLU A 189 8.63 8.48 0.30
C GLU A 189 8.49 7.19 -0.52
N VAL A 190 9.59 6.48 -0.77
CA VAL A 190 9.54 5.17 -1.45
C VAL A 190 8.86 4.12 -0.56
N SER A 191 9.12 4.11 0.75
CA SER A 191 8.40 3.24 1.70
C SER A 191 6.89 3.50 1.69
N ARG A 192 6.47 4.76 1.65
CA ARG A 192 5.06 5.16 1.55
C ARG A 192 4.46 4.68 0.22
N ARG A 193 5.21 4.80 -0.87
CA ARG A 193 4.81 4.30 -2.19
C ARG A 193 4.61 2.78 -2.20
N ILE A 194 5.49 2.02 -1.52
CA ILE A 194 5.33 0.57 -1.34
C ILE A 194 3.99 0.25 -0.65
N GLN A 195 3.69 0.94 0.45
CA GLN A 195 2.45 0.76 1.20
C GLN A 195 1.22 1.12 0.36
N ASP A 196 1.28 2.24 -0.38
CA ASP A 196 0.22 2.68 -1.28
C ASP A 196 -0.04 1.65 -2.39
N ASN A 197 1.02 1.14 -3.03
CA ASN A 197 0.89 0.13 -4.07
C ASN A 197 0.30 -1.18 -3.53
N ALA A 198 0.69 -1.60 -2.32
CA ALA A 198 0.11 -2.78 -1.67
C ALA A 198 -1.38 -2.61 -1.41
N ARG A 199 -1.78 -1.44 -0.89
CA ARG A 199 -3.18 -1.09 -0.65
C ARG A 199 -3.99 -1.04 -1.95
N CYS A 200 -3.44 -0.43 -3.00
CA CYS A 200 -4.05 -0.40 -4.33
C CYS A 200 -4.20 -1.80 -4.93
N HIS A 201 -3.21 -2.68 -4.74
CA HIS A 201 -3.27 -4.05 -5.22
C HIS A 201 -4.34 -4.88 -4.51
N GLU A 202 -4.41 -4.80 -3.18
CA GLU A 202 -5.46 -5.48 -2.41
C GLU A 202 -6.86 -5.00 -2.84
N ASN A 203 -7.03 -3.68 -2.99
CA ASN A 203 -8.26 -3.13 -3.54
C ASN A 203 -8.58 -3.71 -4.92
N HIS A 204 -7.61 -3.76 -5.84
CA HIS A 204 -7.80 -4.36 -7.15
C HIS A 204 -8.27 -5.84 -7.09
N LEU A 205 -7.72 -6.63 -6.17
CA LEU A 205 -8.15 -8.01 -5.94
C LEU A 205 -9.60 -8.07 -5.44
N GLN A 206 -10.00 -7.19 -4.53
CA GLN A 206 -11.38 -7.08 -4.07
C GLN A 206 -12.34 -6.69 -5.20
N LEU A 207 -11.99 -5.69 -6.02
CA LEU A 207 -12.81 -5.32 -7.18
C LEU A 207 -12.96 -6.49 -8.16
N CYS A 208 -11.87 -7.22 -8.43
CA CYS A 208 -11.92 -8.41 -9.28
C CYS A 208 -12.80 -9.52 -8.68
N ARG A 209 -12.77 -9.72 -7.36
CA ARG A 209 -13.64 -10.67 -6.64
C ARG A 209 -15.11 -10.28 -6.81
N VAL A 210 -15.46 -9.04 -6.49
CA VAL A 210 -16.83 -8.53 -6.62
C VAL A 210 -17.31 -8.59 -8.07
N GLN A 211 -16.46 -8.23 -9.04
CA GLN A 211 -16.80 -8.33 -10.46
C GLN A 211 -17.12 -9.77 -10.91
N LYS A 212 -16.48 -10.80 -10.34
CA LYS A 212 -16.79 -12.21 -10.63
C LYS A 212 -18.12 -12.65 -10.01
N LEU A 213 -18.52 -12.05 -8.88
CA LEU A 213 -19.81 -12.29 -8.24
C LEU A 213 -20.96 -11.62 -9.00
N LEU A 214 -20.71 -10.48 -9.67
CA LEU A 214 -21.73 -9.73 -10.39
C LEU A 214 -22.00 -10.28 -11.80
N LYS A 215 -23.28 -10.36 -12.18
CA LYS A 215 -23.77 -10.65 -13.52
C LYS A 215 -24.34 -9.41 -14.21
N GLY A 216 -24.24 -9.40 -15.53
CA GLY A 216 -24.81 -8.36 -16.40
C GLY A 216 -23.79 -7.33 -16.89
N ARG A 217 -24.05 -6.68 -18.03
CA ARG A 217 -23.16 -5.63 -18.58
C ARG A 217 -23.26 -4.29 -17.83
N LYS A 218 -24.39 -4.04 -17.17
CA LYS A 218 -24.65 -2.81 -16.39
C LYS A 218 -23.96 -2.79 -15.01
N THR A 219 -23.27 -3.85 -14.63
CA THR A 219 -22.67 -4.06 -13.29
C THR A 219 -21.16 -4.14 -13.33
N LYS A 220 -20.53 -3.55 -14.37
CA LYS A 220 -19.07 -3.45 -14.44
C LYS A 220 -18.55 -2.57 -13.30
N VAL A 221 -17.72 -3.15 -12.45
CA VAL A 221 -16.98 -2.45 -11.40
C VAL A 221 -15.78 -1.79 -12.06
N LEU A 222 -15.71 -0.46 -12.00
CA LEU A 222 -14.60 0.30 -12.55
C LEU A 222 -13.34 0.07 -11.71
N ALA A 223 -12.18 -0.03 -12.37
CA ALA A 223 -10.90 -0.27 -11.72
C ALA A 223 -10.44 0.90 -10.82
N THR A 224 -11.04 2.08 -10.99
CA THR A 224 -10.75 3.30 -10.21
C THR A 224 -11.46 3.35 -8.86
N ARG A 225 -12.40 2.43 -8.59
CA ARG A 225 -13.18 2.42 -7.34
C ARG A 225 -12.41 1.83 -6.18
N TRP A 226 -12.73 2.26 -4.97
CA TRP A 226 -12.23 1.62 -3.75
C TRP A 226 -13.33 0.79 -3.11
N TYR A 227 -13.10 -0.51 -2.95
CA TYR A 227 -13.98 -1.40 -2.20
C TYR A 227 -13.88 -1.07 -0.71
N ILE A 228 -15.04 -0.93 -0.04
CA ILE A 228 -15.10 -0.64 1.39
C ILE A 228 -15.66 -1.85 2.15
N ARG A 229 -16.85 -2.31 1.78
CA ARG A 229 -17.50 -3.45 2.44
C ARG A 229 -18.64 -4.03 1.62
N GLU A 230 -19.14 -5.18 2.06
CA GLU A 230 -20.34 -5.81 1.53
C GLU A 230 -21.16 -6.45 2.64
N GLY A 231 -22.43 -6.74 2.37
CA GLY A 231 -23.29 -7.39 3.36
C GLY A 231 -24.78 -7.32 3.04
N TRP A 232 -25.56 -8.08 3.80
CA TRP A 232 -27.00 -8.15 3.67
C TRP A 232 -27.67 -7.10 4.56
N LEU A 233 -28.54 -6.29 3.96
CA LEU A 233 -29.42 -5.37 4.67
C LEU A 233 -30.85 -5.57 4.17
N LYS A 234 -31.84 -5.26 5.01
CA LYS A 234 -33.25 -5.28 4.60
C LYS A 234 -33.65 -3.88 4.16
N ILE A 235 -34.20 -3.75 2.95
CA ILE A 235 -34.81 -2.50 2.50
C ILE A 235 -36.25 -2.45 3.05
N VAL A 236 -36.58 -1.37 3.76
CA VAL A 236 -37.93 -1.09 4.26
C VAL A 236 -38.71 -0.32 3.19
N PRO A 237 -39.77 -0.90 2.60
CA PRO A 237 -40.58 -0.23 1.59
C PRO A 237 -41.40 0.93 2.18
N PRO A 238 -41.71 1.98 1.39
CA PRO A 238 -42.53 3.10 1.88
C PRO A 238 -43.97 2.72 2.26
N LYS A 239 -44.51 1.65 1.67
CA LYS A 239 -45.93 1.27 1.76
C LYS A 239 -46.22 0.18 2.81
N GLY A 240 -45.38 0.06 3.85
CA GLY A 240 -45.60 -0.86 4.98
C GLY A 240 -45.54 -2.36 4.65
N SER A 241 -45.10 -2.73 3.44
CA SER A 241 -44.88 -4.13 3.07
C SER A 241 -43.65 -4.70 3.78
N GLU A 242 -43.54 -6.04 3.83
CA GLU A 242 -42.42 -6.72 4.48
C GLU A 242 -41.05 -6.26 3.96
N ALA A 243 -40.10 -6.08 4.89
CA ALA A 243 -38.75 -5.63 4.58
C ALA A 243 -37.98 -6.70 3.79
N LYS A 244 -37.42 -6.32 2.65
CA LYS A 244 -36.82 -7.28 1.69
C LYS A 244 -35.31 -7.34 1.85
N PRO A 245 -34.70 -8.52 2.10
CA PRO A 245 -33.26 -8.66 2.18
C PRO A 245 -32.61 -8.43 0.80
N LYS A 246 -31.56 -7.62 0.78
CA LYS A 246 -30.75 -7.30 -0.40
C LYS A 246 -29.27 -7.32 -0.05
N MET A 247 -28.46 -7.71 -1.02
CA MET A 247 -27.01 -7.66 -0.91
C MET A 247 -26.55 -6.27 -1.32
N PHE A 248 -25.67 -5.67 -0.53
CA PHE A 248 -25.07 -4.37 -0.84
C PHE A 248 -23.57 -4.49 -0.97
N PHE A 249 -23.00 -3.80 -1.95
CA PHE A 249 -21.56 -3.59 -2.10
C PHE A 249 -21.30 -2.08 -2.00
N LEU A 250 -20.55 -1.66 -0.97
CA LEU A 250 -20.16 -0.29 -0.76
C LEU A 250 -18.78 -0.03 -1.35
N PHE A 251 -18.73 0.95 -2.25
CA PHE A 251 -17.51 1.52 -2.81
C PHE A 251 -17.34 2.97 -2.32
N SER A 252 -16.17 3.54 -2.52
CA SER A 252 -15.85 4.93 -2.15
C SER A 252 -16.77 5.99 -2.76
N ASP A 253 -17.32 5.72 -3.94
CA ASP A 253 -18.14 6.64 -4.74
C ASP A 253 -19.61 6.23 -4.81
N MET A 254 -19.96 5.01 -4.42
CA MET A 254 -21.25 4.41 -4.77
C MET A 254 -21.64 3.25 -3.85
N LEU A 255 -22.93 3.15 -3.54
CA LEU A 255 -23.56 1.97 -2.94
C LEU A 255 -24.28 1.17 -4.04
N LEU A 256 -23.89 -0.08 -4.28
CA LEU A 256 -24.54 -0.98 -5.24
C LEU A 256 -25.52 -1.91 -4.52
N GLU A 257 -26.81 -1.81 -4.84
CA GLU A 257 -27.82 -2.79 -4.48
C GLU A 257 -27.83 -3.95 -5.48
N ALA A 258 -27.75 -5.18 -4.97
CA ALA A 258 -27.78 -6.38 -5.79
C ALA A 258 -28.78 -7.41 -5.26
N LYS A 259 -29.34 -8.18 -6.20
CA LYS A 259 -30.24 -9.31 -5.91
C LYS A 259 -29.52 -10.61 -6.23
N ARG A 260 -29.63 -11.61 -5.37
CA ARG A 260 -29.12 -12.96 -5.68
C ARG A 260 -29.82 -13.51 -6.91
N CYS A 261 -29.04 -14.06 -7.84
CA CYS A 261 -29.61 -14.71 -9.02
C CYS A 261 -30.42 -15.94 -8.61
N SER A 262 -31.46 -16.29 -9.39
CA SER A 262 -32.27 -17.48 -9.10
C SER A 262 -31.39 -18.74 -9.13
N PRO A 263 -31.40 -19.60 -8.08
CA PRO A 263 -30.61 -20.82 -8.05
C PRO A 263 -30.96 -21.82 -9.16
N LEU A 264 -32.17 -21.72 -9.72
CA LEU A 264 -32.72 -22.66 -10.70
C LEU A 264 -32.05 -22.63 -12.07
N HIS A 265 -31.26 -21.59 -12.37
CA HIS A 265 -30.54 -21.53 -13.63
C HIS A 265 -29.12 -22.10 -13.47
N PRO A 266 -28.68 -23.06 -14.30
CA PRO A 266 -27.43 -23.81 -14.09
C PRO A 266 -26.19 -22.93 -13.92
N ASN A 267 -26.16 -21.79 -14.60
CA ASN A 267 -25.04 -20.85 -14.58
C ASN A 267 -25.14 -19.76 -13.48
N ASN A 268 -26.15 -19.80 -12.59
CA ASN A 268 -26.43 -18.73 -11.62
C ASN A 268 -25.71 -18.84 -10.28
N GLY A 269 -25.34 -20.05 -9.81
CA GLY A 269 -24.53 -20.26 -8.59
C GLY A 269 -24.77 -19.23 -7.46
N ASP A 270 -23.68 -18.72 -6.89
CA ASP A 270 -23.69 -17.63 -5.88
C ASP A 270 -23.58 -16.22 -6.48
N LYS A 271 -24.05 -16.04 -7.71
CA LYS A 271 -23.91 -14.76 -8.41
C LYS A 271 -25.03 -13.78 -8.07
N PHE A 272 -24.74 -12.50 -8.20
CA PHE A 272 -25.66 -11.40 -7.94
C PHE A 272 -25.93 -10.60 -9.23
N ALA A 273 -27.18 -10.17 -9.41
CA ALA A 273 -27.56 -9.21 -10.43
C ALA A 273 -27.71 -7.84 -9.77
N GLY A 274 -26.84 -6.88 -10.12
CA GLY A 274 -26.97 -5.50 -9.67
C GLY A 274 -28.28 -4.89 -10.17
N GLN A 275 -28.97 -4.19 -9.26
CA GLN A 275 -30.28 -3.59 -9.49
C GLN A 275 -30.13 -2.07 -9.63
N HIS A 276 -29.55 -1.45 -8.61
CA HIS A 276 -29.43 0.00 -8.51
C HIS A 276 -28.04 0.38 -8.01
N ALA A 277 -27.46 1.39 -8.65
CA ALA A 277 -26.22 2.02 -8.26
C ALA A 277 -26.59 3.41 -7.70
N TYR A 278 -26.35 3.62 -6.42
CA TYR A 278 -26.60 4.89 -5.74
C TYR A 278 -25.28 5.64 -5.57
N PRO A 279 -25.01 6.71 -6.35
CA PRO A 279 -23.85 7.56 -6.13
C PRO A 279 -23.90 8.16 -4.72
N LEU A 280 -22.76 8.21 -4.04
CA LEU A 280 -22.67 8.75 -2.69
C LEU A 280 -22.47 10.28 -2.66
N GLN A 281 -22.24 10.89 -3.82
CA GLN A 281 -22.24 12.34 -3.96
C GLN A 281 -23.61 12.89 -3.53
N ASP A 282 -23.60 13.91 -2.67
CA ASP A 282 -24.78 14.54 -2.09
C ASP A 282 -25.74 13.59 -1.36
N CYS A 283 -25.24 12.42 -0.92
CA CYS A 283 -25.98 11.52 -0.05
C CYS A 283 -25.91 12.02 1.40
N ASN A 284 -27.03 12.02 2.11
CA ASN A 284 -27.05 12.17 3.56
C ASN A 284 -27.36 10.82 4.24
N VAL A 285 -26.60 10.47 5.27
CA VAL A 285 -26.72 9.20 6.00
C VAL A 285 -27.08 9.51 7.44
N GLU A 286 -28.25 9.06 7.86
CA GLU A 286 -28.76 9.27 9.21
C GLU A 286 -29.11 7.94 9.87
N LYS A 287 -28.79 7.83 11.15
CA LYS A 287 -29.26 6.73 11.98
C LYS A 287 -30.61 7.11 12.56
N VAL A 288 -31.68 6.47 12.07
CA VAL A 288 -33.07 6.79 12.49
C VAL A 288 -33.44 6.05 13.77
N PHE A 289 -32.94 4.82 13.92
CA PHE A 289 -33.18 3.98 15.10
C PHE A 289 -31.96 3.10 15.41
N GLY A 290 -31.85 2.63 16.65
CA GLY A 290 -30.75 1.78 17.11
C GLY A 290 -29.56 2.54 17.72
N HIS A 291 -29.79 3.70 18.33
CA HIS A 291 -28.76 4.48 19.05
C HIS A 291 -28.28 3.80 20.35
N THR A 292 -29.05 2.84 20.88
CA THR A 292 -28.80 2.11 22.13
C THR A 292 -28.37 0.66 21.84
N ARG A 293 -28.07 -0.16 22.88
CA ARG A 293 -27.74 -1.60 22.75
C ARG A 293 -28.98 -2.46 22.41
N SER A 294 -29.73 -2.10 21.38
CA SER A 294 -30.89 -2.84 20.88
C SER A 294 -30.48 -3.99 19.95
N GLN A 295 -31.42 -4.82 19.50
CA GLN A 295 -31.18 -5.87 18.50
C GLN A 295 -31.12 -5.33 17.05
N GLY A 296 -30.36 -4.25 16.83
CA GLY A 296 -30.21 -3.61 15.52
C GLY A 296 -30.92 -2.25 15.41
N GLY A 297 -31.20 -1.83 14.18
CA GLY A 297 -31.75 -0.49 13.92
C GLY A 297 -31.96 -0.14 12.45
N LEU A 298 -32.13 1.17 12.19
CA LEU A 298 -32.51 1.72 10.89
C LEU A 298 -31.56 2.84 10.47
N LEU A 299 -31.12 2.78 9.21
CA LEU A 299 -30.34 3.81 8.53
C LEU A 299 -31.18 4.42 7.40
N SER A 300 -31.29 5.74 7.37
CA SER A 300 -31.89 6.49 6.26
C SER A 300 -30.79 7.07 5.40
N LEU A 301 -30.76 6.68 4.12
CA LEU A 301 -29.90 7.27 3.11
C LEU A 301 -30.77 8.12 2.19
N THR A 302 -30.51 9.42 2.16
CA THR A 302 -31.23 10.38 1.33
C THR A 302 -30.31 10.84 0.21
N PHE A 303 -30.66 10.49 -1.01
CA PHE A 303 -30.00 10.92 -2.25
C PHE A 303 -30.84 12.00 -2.95
N PRO A 304 -30.28 12.78 -3.89
CA PRO A 304 -31.02 13.84 -4.58
C PRO A 304 -32.32 13.38 -5.27
N LYS A 305 -32.38 12.12 -5.72
CA LYS A 305 -33.54 11.56 -6.47
C LYS A 305 -34.14 10.30 -5.82
N ALA A 306 -33.67 9.89 -4.63
CA ALA A 306 -34.10 8.65 -4.01
C ALA A 306 -33.90 8.68 -2.49
N LYS A 307 -34.72 7.92 -1.75
CA LYS A 307 -34.51 7.68 -0.32
C LYS A 307 -34.55 6.19 -0.05
N LEU A 308 -33.55 5.69 0.66
CA LEU A 308 -33.47 4.30 1.10
C LEU A 308 -33.56 4.24 2.61
N LEU A 309 -34.43 3.36 3.11
CA LEU A 309 -34.48 3.02 4.52
C LEU A 309 -33.97 1.59 4.68
N LEU A 310 -32.79 1.44 5.27
CA LEU A 310 -32.08 0.18 5.44
C LEU A 310 -32.16 -0.29 6.89
N MET A 311 -32.38 -1.58 7.09
CA MET A 311 -32.50 -2.21 8.40
C MET A 311 -31.46 -3.32 8.55
N SER A 312 -30.82 -3.37 9.72
CA SER A 312 -30.06 -4.54 10.19
C SER A 312 -30.59 -4.96 11.56
N SER A 313 -30.66 -6.27 11.80
CA SER A 313 -31.07 -6.87 13.08
C SER A 313 -29.86 -7.15 14.00
N ASN A 314 -28.66 -6.76 13.58
CA ASN A 314 -27.45 -6.83 14.39
C ASN A 314 -26.93 -5.41 14.63
N GLN A 315 -26.70 -5.06 15.90
CA GLN A 315 -26.28 -3.73 16.32
C GLN A 315 -24.86 -3.36 15.88
N GLU A 316 -23.94 -4.32 15.96
CA GLU A 316 -22.55 -4.13 15.54
C GLU A 316 -22.50 -3.93 14.03
N ASP A 317 -23.16 -4.80 13.26
CA ASP A 317 -23.24 -4.68 11.81
C ASP A 317 -23.88 -3.35 11.37
N LEU A 318 -24.97 -2.91 12.04
CA LEU A 318 -25.60 -1.61 11.79
C LEU A 318 -24.62 -0.45 12.04
N ASN A 319 -23.90 -0.48 13.15
CA ASN A 319 -22.93 0.55 13.51
C ASN A 319 -21.79 0.61 12.50
N ASP A 320 -21.24 -0.55 12.12
CA ASP A 320 -20.18 -0.62 11.12
C ASP A 320 -20.66 -0.10 9.77
N TRP A 321 -21.92 -0.39 9.39
CA TRP A 321 -22.50 0.09 8.13
C TRP A 321 -22.64 1.60 8.15
N TYR A 322 -23.15 2.15 9.25
CA TYR A 322 -23.25 3.59 9.45
C TYR A 322 -21.89 4.28 9.38
N GLN A 323 -20.86 3.75 10.05
CA GLN A 323 -19.51 4.32 10.03
C GLN A 323 -18.90 4.27 8.63
N SER A 324 -19.05 3.14 7.94
CA SER A 324 -18.52 2.96 6.58
C SER A 324 -19.20 3.89 5.57
N LEU A 325 -20.54 3.98 5.62
CA LEU A 325 -21.33 4.88 4.76
C LEU A 325 -21.02 6.34 5.04
N SER A 326 -21.00 6.74 6.31
CA SER A 326 -20.70 8.12 6.72
C SER A 326 -19.29 8.54 6.30
N SER A 327 -18.31 7.65 6.45
CA SER A 327 -16.93 7.92 6.02
C SER A 327 -16.83 8.05 4.51
N ALA A 328 -17.49 7.17 3.75
CA ALA A 328 -17.49 7.22 2.29
C ALA A 328 -18.16 8.50 1.75
N VAL A 329 -19.30 8.90 2.32
CA VAL A 329 -20.00 10.14 1.96
C VAL A 329 -19.16 11.38 2.27
N LYS A 330 -18.51 11.45 3.44
CA LYS A 330 -17.62 12.56 3.81
C LYS A 330 -16.41 12.68 2.86
N LEU A 331 -15.90 11.56 2.35
CA LEU A 331 -14.80 11.60 1.37
C LEU A 331 -15.26 12.25 0.06
N GLN A 332 -16.50 11.99 -0.39
CA GLN A 332 -17.05 12.60 -1.60
C GLN A 332 -17.32 14.10 -1.42
N SER A 333 -17.83 14.53 -0.26
CA SER A 333 -18.02 15.96 0.02
C SER A 333 -16.70 16.73 0.03
N ASN A 334 -15.65 16.17 0.62
CA ASN A 334 -14.33 16.81 0.68
C ASN A 334 -13.67 16.93 -0.70
N GLN A 335 -13.82 15.92 -1.57
CA GLN A 335 -13.34 15.99 -2.96
C GLN A 335 -14.07 17.07 -3.76
N THR A 336 -15.37 17.25 -3.51
CA THR A 336 -16.19 18.27 -4.19
C THR A 336 -15.79 19.69 -3.75
N VAL A 337 -15.44 19.89 -2.47
CA VAL A 337 -14.96 21.19 -1.95
C VAL A 337 -13.59 21.56 -2.52
N VAL A 338 -12.68 20.60 -2.67
CA VAL A 338 -11.36 20.84 -3.29
C VAL A 338 -11.50 21.23 -4.76
N HIS A 339 -12.35 20.51 -5.52
CA HIS A 339 -12.63 20.86 -6.92
C HIS A 339 -13.33 22.22 -7.07
N GLN A 340 -14.29 22.56 -6.20
CA GLN A 340 -14.95 23.88 -6.22
C GLN A 340 -13.99 25.02 -5.86
N ARG A 341 -13.04 24.81 -4.93
CA ARG A 341 -12.01 25.80 -4.60
C ARG A 341 -11.06 26.04 -5.78
N ASP A 342 -10.63 25.00 -6.48
CA ASP A 342 -9.80 25.12 -7.67
C ASP A 342 -10.53 25.81 -8.84
N GLU A 343 -11.83 25.59 -8.99
CA GLU A 343 -12.65 26.29 -10.00
C GLU A 343 -12.90 27.76 -9.66
N LEU A 344 -13.11 28.10 -8.38
CA LEU A 344 -13.26 29.48 -7.93
C LEU A 344 -11.95 30.28 -8.07
N CYS A 345 -10.79 29.65 -7.87
CA CYS A 345 -9.48 30.25 -8.12
C CYS A 345 -9.15 30.45 -9.62
N ARG A 346 -9.94 29.89 -10.54
CA ARG A 346 -9.74 30.00 -12.00
C ARG A 346 -10.68 30.98 -12.69
N ARG A 347 -11.59 31.64 -11.97
CA ARG A 347 -12.42 32.70 -12.56
C ARG A 347 -11.57 33.96 -12.80
N PRO A 348 -11.50 34.50 -14.03
CA PRO A 348 -10.86 35.78 -14.26
C PRO A 348 -11.63 36.88 -13.52
N PRO A 349 -10.97 37.89 -12.95
CA PRO A 349 -11.66 39.08 -12.48
C PRO A 349 -12.36 39.73 -13.68
N HIS A 350 -13.67 39.93 -13.57
CA HIS A 350 -14.46 40.62 -14.58
C HIS A 350 -13.83 41.98 -14.91
N ALA A 351 -13.60 42.21 -16.20
CA ALA A 351 -13.25 43.50 -16.73
C ALA A 351 -14.36 44.50 -16.39
N ALA A 352 -13.98 45.61 -15.77
CA ALA A 352 -14.80 46.80 -15.70
C ALA A 352 -15.10 47.24 -17.15
N THR A 353 -16.39 47.29 -17.49
CA THR A 353 -16.87 48.01 -18.66
C THR A 353 -16.89 49.49 -18.29
N ASP A 354 -15.94 50.25 -18.83
CA ASP A 354 -16.11 51.68 -19.05
C ASP A 354 -17.11 51.86 -20.20
N ASP A 355 -18.22 52.52 -19.92
CA ASP A 355 -18.93 53.46 -20.81
C ASP A 355 -19.67 54.49 -19.94
#